data_AF-A0A9E4W4S5-F1
#
_entry.id   AF-A0A9E4W4S5-F1
#
_cell.length_a   1.000
_cell.length_b   1.000
_cell.length_c   1.000
_cell.angle_alpha   90.00
_cell.angle_beta   90.00
_cell.angle_gamma   90.00
#
_symmetry.space_group_name_H-M   'P 1'
#
loop_
_entity.id
_entity.type
_entity.pdbx_description
1 polymer ?
#
loop_
_entity_poly.entity_id
_entity_poly.type
_entity_poly.pdbx_seq_one_letter_code
_entity_poly.pdbx_strand_id
1 'polypeptide(L)'
;MLLEPASSVTDFALGALAIGAALLIDRQEPVHHHWRLSFFFMGLAAILGGVHHGFIGPGGTSAAVSWAVISLSIAVAISFLLSATIASVLGQGRGRPLLVIRGVSLLAFFILAVLGRATIVTLLITEGLAMTVVVLLWLHAWRLEQPGAGLILIAIGASLMAAVVRGSSLHVTLAWEFDSTALYHLAQMPGIILLYVAVKRLGQRSPSLSTLRQSTAH
;
A
#
# COMPACT_ATOMS: atom_id res chain seq x y z
N MET A 1 26.47 -6.71 12.57
CA MET A 1 26.51 -5.62 11.57
C MET A 1 25.33 -5.83 10.63
N LEU A 2 24.69 -4.77 10.13
CA LEU A 2 23.63 -4.89 9.12
C LEU A 2 24.26 -5.25 7.77
N LEU A 3 23.59 -6.11 7.00
CA LEU A 3 24.07 -6.55 5.68
C LEU A 3 23.89 -5.44 4.64
N GLU A 4 22.69 -4.85 4.56
CA GLU A 4 22.36 -3.70 3.72
C GLU A 4 21.81 -2.57 4.60
N PRO A 5 22.68 -1.75 5.22
CA PRO A 5 22.27 -0.79 6.24
C PRO A 5 21.25 0.25 5.73
N ALA A 6 21.48 0.80 4.54
CA ALA A 6 20.61 1.83 3.97
C ALA A 6 19.20 1.28 3.69
N SER A 7 19.09 0.17 2.96
CA SER A 7 17.82 -0.48 2.65
C SER A 7 17.07 -0.89 3.92
N SER A 8 17.77 -1.48 4.89
CA SER A 8 17.17 -1.92 6.15
C SER A 8 16.57 -0.76 6.96
N VAL A 9 17.31 0.34 7.11
CA VAL A 9 16.86 1.52 7.87
C VAL A 9 15.72 2.25 7.17
N THR A 10 15.77 2.41 5.86
CA THR A 10 14.70 3.09 5.11
C THR A 10 13.41 2.26 5.09
N ASP A 11 13.51 0.93 5.08
CA ASP A 11 12.38 0.03 5.26
C ASP A 11 11.73 0.18 6.64
N PHE A 12 12.51 0.18 7.72
CA PHE A 12 11.95 0.38 9.05
C PHE A 12 11.28 1.75 9.20
N ALA A 13 11.86 2.79 8.63
CA ALA A 13 11.27 4.13 8.61
C ALA A 13 9.94 4.16 7.82
N LEU A 14 9.90 3.55 6.65
CA LEU A 14 8.69 3.41 5.84
C LEU A 14 7.62 2.58 6.56
N GLY A 15 8.04 1.51 7.23
CA GLY A 15 7.20 0.64 8.03
C GLY A 15 6.54 1.35 9.21
N ALA A 16 7.34 2.09 9.98
CA ALA A 16 6.86 2.90 11.10
C ALA A 16 5.89 3.99 10.61
N LEU A 17 6.19 4.65 9.49
CA LEU A 17 5.33 5.65 8.88
C LEU A 17 3.97 5.08 8.48
N ALA A 18 3.95 3.95 7.77
CA ALA A 18 2.72 3.32 7.31
C ALA A 18 1.88 2.75 8.47
N ILE A 19 2.50 2.10 9.47
CA ILE A 19 1.79 1.68 10.69
C ILE A 19 1.27 2.88 11.45
N GLY A 20 2.06 3.95 11.58
CA GLY A 20 1.62 5.22 12.17
C GLY A 20 0.36 5.75 11.49
N ALA A 21 0.33 5.78 10.16
CA ALA A 21 -0.86 6.14 9.40
C ALA A 21 -2.07 5.23 9.71
N ALA A 22 -1.86 3.90 9.79
CA ALA A 22 -2.92 2.95 10.13
C ALA A 22 -3.52 3.16 11.53
N LEU A 23 -2.69 3.59 12.49
CA LEU A 23 -3.08 3.86 13.87
C LEU A 23 -3.76 5.23 14.04
N LEU A 24 -3.36 6.22 13.25
CA LEU A 24 -3.85 7.61 13.34
C LEU A 24 -5.11 7.90 12.50
N ILE A 25 -5.53 6.98 11.64
CA ILE A 25 -6.81 7.08 10.93
C ILE A 25 -7.95 6.72 11.89
N ASP A 26 -9.04 7.49 11.83
CA ASP A 26 -10.22 7.29 12.68
C ASP A 26 -10.82 5.88 12.49
N ARG A 27 -11.10 5.22 13.61
CA ARG A 27 -11.66 3.86 13.67
C ARG A 27 -13.19 3.85 13.60
N GLN A 28 -13.84 4.99 13.87
CA GLN A 28 -15.30 5.10 13.92
C GLN A 28 -15.91 5.21 12.51
N GLU A 29 -15.14 5.71 11.55
CA GLU A 29 -15.57 5.82 10.16
C GLU A 29 -15.47 4.48 9.42
N PRO A 30 -16.60 3.85 9.00
CA PRO A 30 -16.57 2.52 8.38
C PRO A 30 -15.74 2.49 7.09
N VAL A 31 -15.70 3.60 6.34
CA VAL A 31 -14.90 3.73 5.11
C VAL A 31 -13.40 3.56 5.37
N HIS A 32 -12.94 3.84 6.59
CA HIS A 32 -11.52 3.78 6.95
C HIS A 32 -11.02 2.37 7.31
N HIS A 33 -11.89 1.40 7.56
CA HIS A 33 -11.45 0.07 8.02
C HIS A 33 -10.45 -0.57 7.04
N HIS A 34 -10.80 -0.64 5.75
CA HIS A 34 -9.93 -1.21 4.72
C HIS A 34 -8.68 -0.35 4.47
N TRP A 35 -8.79 0.99 4.56
CA TRP A 35 -7.62 1.87 4.47
C TRP A 35 -6.60 1.58 5.57
N ARG A 36 -7.07 1.43 6.81
CA ARG A 36 -6.23 1.11 7.97
C ARG A 36 -5.51 -0.22 7.80
N LEU A 37 -6.23 -1.25 7.34
CA LEU A 37 -5.62 -2.56 7.07
C LEU A 37 -4.60 -2.48 5.93
N SER A 38 -4.89 -1.70 4.88
CA SER A 38 -3.92 -1.47 3.80
C SER A 38 -2.63 -0.84 4.31
N PHE A 39 -2.71 0.27 5.07
CA PHE A 39 -1.55 0.89 5.69
C PHE A 39 -0.81 -0.04 6.65
N PHE A 40 -1.54 -0.82 7.45
CA PHE A 40 -0.94 -1.76 8.38
C PHE A 40 -0.11 -2.83 7.65
N PHE A 41 -0.67 -3.46 6.61
CA PHE A 41 0.04 -4.48 5.85
C PHE A 41 1.17 -3.91 4.98
N MET A 42 1.03 -2.68 4.47
CA MET A 42 2.16 -1.96 3.84
C MET A 42 3.31 -1.80 4.83
N GLY A 43 2.99 -1.35 6.05
CA GLY A 43 4.00 -1.15 7.07
C GLY A 43 4.61 -2.44 7.61
N LEU A 44 3.81 -3.51 7.74
CA LEU A 44 4.29 -4.84 8.08
C LEU A 44 5.26 -5.37 7.01
N ALA A 45 4.92 -5.22 5.72
CA ALA A 45 5.79 -5.61 4.63
C ALA A 45 7.13 -4.88 4.67
N ALA A 46 7.13 -3.57 4.92
CA ALA A 46 8.36 -2.77 5.04
C ALA A 46 9.19 -3.14 6.28
N ILE A 47 8.59 -3.39 7.44
CA ILE A 47 9.32 -3.90 8.62
C ILE A 47 9.98 -5.24 8.32
N LEU A 48 9.26 -6.15 7.67
CA LEU A 48 9.81 -7.44 7.26
C LEU A 48 10.92 -7.28 6.21
N GLY A 49 10.80 -6.32 5.29
CA GLY A 49 11.86 -5.90 4.37
C GLY A 49 13.10 -5.42 5.12
N GLY A 50 12.91 -4.59 6.15
CA GLY A 50 13.99 -4.11 7.01
C GLY A 50 14.74 -5.25 7.68
N VAL A 51 14.02 -6.29 8.12
CA VAL A 51 14.63 -7.52 8.66
C VAL A 51 15.38 -8.30 7.58
N HIS A 52 14.77 -8.44 6.40
CA HIS A 52 15.37 -9.15 5.26
C HIS A 52 16.70 -8.51 4.84
N HIS A 53 16.68 -7.23 4.49
CA HIS A 53 17.86 -6.47 4.08
C HIS A 53 18.89 -6.31 5.20
N GLY A 54 18.45 -6.26 6.46
CA GLY A 54 19.34 -6.06 7.60
C GLY A 54 20.08 -7.31 8.06
N PHE A 55 19.40 -8.46 8.07
CA PHE A 55 19.83 -9.63 8.83
C PHE A 55 19.78 -10.94 8.04
N ILE A 56 19.15 -10.98 6.87
CA ILE A 56 19.02 -12.21 6.08
C ILE A 56 19.98 -12.14 4.89
N GLY A 57 21.00 -13.01 4.91
CA GLY A 57 21.99 -13.09 3.84
C GLY A 57 21.38 -13.48 2.49
N PRO A 58 22.04 -13.11 1.37
CA PRO A 58 21.59 -13.51 0.04
C PRO A 58 21.67 -15.02 -0.13
N GLY A 59 20.66 -15.60 -0.77
CA GLY A 59 20.58 -17.03 -1.06
C GLY A 59 20.11 -17.90 0.10
N GLY A 60 19.69 -19.12 -0.24
CA GLY A 60 19.20 -20.09 0.74
C GLY A 60 17.73 -19.94 1.14
N THR A 61 17.29 -20.85 2.00
CA THR A 61 15.87 -21.01 2.37
C THR A 61 15.33 -19.81 3.16
N SER A 62 16.14 -19.21 4.04
CA SER A 62 15.73 -18.04 4.83
C SER A 62 15.42 -16.82 3.96
N ALA A 63 16.25 -16.55 2.95
CA ALA A 63 16.02 -15.49 1.98
C ALA A 63 14.74 -15.73 1.17
N ALA A 64 14.54 -16.96 0.68
CA ALA A 64 13.33 -17.32 -0.07
C ALA A 64 12.05 -17.20 0.78
N VAL A 65 12.07 -17.70 2.02
CA VAL A 65 10.92 -17.64 2.93
C VAL A 65 10.60 -16.21 3.32
N SER A 66 11.59 -15.43 3.74
CA SER A 66 11.36 -14.01 4.11
C SER A 66 10.82 -13.20 2.94
N TRP A 67 11.37 -13.38 1.74
CA TRP A 67 10.86 -12.74 0.53
C TRP A 67 9.41 -13.14 0.20
N ALA A 68 9.06 -14.42 0.37
CA ALA A 68 7.69 -14.90 0.18
C ALA A 68 6.71 -14.25 1.19
N VAL A 69 7.11 -14.13 2.46
CA VAL A 69 6.30 -13.49 3.51
C VAL A 69 6.12 -11.98 3.26
N ILE A 70 7.18 -11.27 2.85
CA ILE A 70 7.12 -9.86 2.44
C ILE A 70 6.14 -9.72 1.26
N SER A 71 6.33 -10.54 0.22
CA SER A 71 5.50 -10.48 -0.99
C SER A 71 4.02 -10.75 -0.70
N LEU A 72 3.72 -11.71 0.18
CA LEU A 72 2.35 -11.99 0.60
C LEU A 72 1.76 -10.81 1.39
N SER A 73 2.55 -10.18 2.26
CA SER A 73 2.13 -8.99 3.00
C SER A 73 1.78 -7.83 2.07
N ILE A 74 2.58 -7.62 1.01
CA ILE A 74 2.30 -6.63 -0.05
C ILE A 74 0.99 -6.98 -0.78
N ALA A 75 0.81 -8.24 -1.19
CA ALA A 75 -0.41 -8.66 -1.89
C ALA A 75 -1.67 -8.49 -1.02
N VAL A 76 -1.58 -8.76 0.28
CA VAL A 76 -2.66 -8.48 1.24
C VAL A 76 -2.92 -6.97 1.36
N ALA A 77 -1.86 -6.15 1.45
CA ALA A 77 -1.99 -4.70 1.50
C ALA A 77 -2.72 -4.11 0.29
N ILE A 78 -2.38 -4.58 -0.92
CA ILE A 78 -3.02 -4.21 -2.18
C ILE A 78 -4.47 -4.69 -2.24
N SER A 79 -4.77 -5.86 -1.68
CA SER A 79 -6.15 -6.35 -1.58
C SER A 79 -7.01 -5.43 -0.73
N PHE A 80 -6.49 -4.97 0.41
CA PHE A 80 -7.18 -3.98 1.24
C PHE A 80 -7.25 -2.61 0.58
N LEU A 81 -6.23 -2.19 -0.17
CA LEU A 81 -6.26 -0.96 -0.96
C LEU A 81 -7.39 -0.99 -2.01
N LEU A 82 -7.53 -2.11 -2.72
CA LEU A 82 -8.61 -2.32 -3.69
C LEU A 82 -9.98 -2.30 -3.01
N SER A 83 -10.14 -3.01 -1.89
CA SER A 83 -11.39 -2.99 -1.11
C SER A 83 -11.73 -1.57 -0.62
N ALA A 84 -10.74 -0.82 -0.14
CA ALA A 84 -10.91 0.56 0.29
C ALA A 84 -11.31 1.47 -0.88
N THR A 85 -10.68 1.29 -2.04
CA THR A 85 -10.99 2.02 -3.28
C THR A 85 -12.41 1.73 -3.76
N ILE A 86 -12.81 0.47 -3.84
CA ILE A 86 -14.17 0.06 -4.23
C ILE A 86 -15.20 0.68 -3.29
N ALA A 87 -14.99 0.58 -1.97
CA ALA A 87 -15.89 1.15 -0.98
C ALA A 87 -15.99 2.69 -1.09
N SER A 88 -14.87 3.36 -1.36
CA SER A 88 -14.81 4.83 -1.47
C SER A 88 -15.42 5.36 -2.77
N VAL A 89 -15.20 4.66 -3.90
CA VAL A 89 -15.58 5.13 -5.24
C VAL A 89 -16.97 4.64 -5.66
N LEU A 90 -17.27 3.36 -5.40
CA LEU A 90 -18.51 2.72 -5.84
C LEU A 90 -19.55 2.64 -4.72
N GLY A 91 -19.12 2.78 -3.46
CA GLY A 91 -19.96 2.63 -2.27
C GLY A 91 -19.94 1.22 -1.68
N GLN A 92 -20.38 1.09 -0.43
CA GLN A 92 -20.39 -0.18 0.29
C GLN A 92 -21.28 -1.23 -0.40
N GLY A 93 -20.82 -2.48 -0.42
CA GLY A 93 -21.55 -3.61 -1.02
C GLY A 93 -21.49 -3.68 -2.55
N ARG A 94 -20.94 -2.68 -3.23
CA ARG A 94 -20.69 -2.71 -4.68
C ARG A 94 -19.33 -3.36 -4.99
N GLY A 95 -19.13 -3.76 -6.25
CA GLY A 95 -17.86 -4.32 -6.72
C GLY A 95 -17.52 -5.74 -6.24
N ARG A 96 -18.51 -6.50 -5.75
CA ARG A 96 -18.32 -7.91 -5.29
C ARG A 96 -17.58 -8.79 -6.32
N PRO A 97 -17.86 -8.73 -7.63
CA PRO A 97 -17.11 -9.53 -8.60
C PRO A 97 -15.61 -9.23 -8.58
N LEU A 98 -15.21 -7.96 -8.47
CA LEU A 98 -13.79 -7.56 -8.38
C LEU A 98 -13.14 -8.12 -7.11
N LEU A 99 -13.86 -8.13 -5.99
CA LEU A 99 -13.37 -8.69 -4.72
C LEU A 99 -13.24 -10.21 -4.78
N VAL A 100 -14.16 -10.92 -5.43
CA VAL A 100 -14.07 -12.37 -5.64
C VAL A 100 -12.88 -12.71 -6.53
N ILE A 101 -12.75 -12.02 -7.68
CA ILE A 101 -11.58 -12.16 -8.58
C ILE A 101 -10.30 -11.90 -7.80
N ARG A 102 -10.28 -10.85 -6.97
CA ARG A 102 -9.11 -10.53 -6.14
C ARG A 102 -8.81 -11.64 -5.14
N GLY A 103 -9.82 -12.18 -4.45
CA GLY A 103 -9.66 -13.30 -3.53
C GLY A 103 -9.05 -14.53 -4.20
N VAL A 104 -9.52 -14.89 -5.39
CA VAL A 104 -8.94 -15.98 -6.20
C VAL A 104 -7.50 -15.67 -6.59
N SER A 105 -7.22 -14.44 -7.05
CA SER A 105 -5.84 -14.03 -7.42
C SER A 105 -4.88 -14.07 -6.23
N LEU A 106 -5.34 -13.67 -5.03
CA LEU A 106 -4.55 -13.69 -3.81
C LEU A 106 -4.26 -15.13 -3.36
N LEU A 107 -5.25 -16.03 -3.46
CA LEU A 107 -5.05 -17.45 -3.20
C LEU A 107 -4.06 -18.07 -4.19
N ALA A 108 -4.17 -17.74 -5.47
CA ALA A 108 -3.21 -18.20 -6.49
C ALA A 108 -1.79 -17.70 -6.18
N PHE A 109 -1.64 -16.43 -5.80
CA PHE A 109 -0.35 -15.87 -5.39
C PHE A 109 0.20 -16.56 -4.14
N PHE A 110 -0.64 -16.82 -3.14
CA PHE A 110 -0.26 -17.57 -1.94
C PHE A 110 0.28 -18.96 -2.28
N ILE A 111 -0.39 -19.70 -3.16
CA ILE A 111 0.07 -21.02 -3.63
C ILE A 111 1.43 -20.90 -4.31
N LEU A 112 1.61 -19.92 -5.20
CA LEU A 112 2.90 -19.67 -5.87
C LEU A 112 4.00 -19.34 -4.85
N ALA A 113 3.69 -18.55 -3.81
CA ALA A 113 4.63 -18.20 -2.77
C ALA A 113 5.08 -19.43 -1.95
N VAL A 114 4.13 -20.30 -1.56
CA VAL A 114 4.43 -21.55 -0.84
C VAL A 114 5.27 -22.51 -1.70
N LEU A 115 5.07 -22.51 -3.01
CA LEU A 115 5.87 -23.30 -3.96
C LEU A 115 7.25 -22.68 -4.27
N GLY A 116 7.67 -21.63 -3.56
CA GLY A 116 8.94 -20.96 -3.77
C GLY A 116 9.02 -20.11 -5.04
N ARG A 117 7.87 -19.74 -5.61
CA ARG A 117 7.74 -18.95 -6.85
C ARG A 117 7.30 -17.50 -6.59
N ALA A 118 7.43 -17.01 -5.36
CA ALA A 118 7.28 -15.58 -5.06
C ALA A 118 8.48 -14.83 -5.63
N THR A 119 8.43 -14.42 -6.89
CA THR A 119 9.45 -13.54 -7.48
C THR A 119 8.91 -12.12 -7.63
N ILE A 120 9.80 -11.13 -7.81
CA ILE A 120 9.39 -9.76 -8.15
C ILE A 120 8.50 -9.76 -9.40
N VAL A 121 8.85 -10.54 -10.42
CA VAL A 121 8.07 -10.64 -11.67
C VAL A 121 6.69 -11.20 -11.41
N THR A 122 6.59 -12.28 -10.62
CA THR A 122 5.30 -12.88 -10.25
C THR A 122 4.43 -11.87 -9.51
N LEU A 123 4.99 -11.17 -8.52
CA LEU A 123 4.29 -10.12 -7.78
C LEU A 123 3.82 -8.99 -8.70
N LEU A 124 4.69 -8.49 -9.58
CA LEU A 124 4.34 -7.42 -10.52
C LEU A 124 3.20 -7.82 -11.45
N ILE A 125 3.20 -9.04 -11.96
CA ILE A 125 2.14 -9.54 -12.86
C ILE A 125 0.81 -9.68 -12.09
N THR A 126 0.83 -10.31 -10.92
CA THR A 126 -0.41 -10.60 -10.17
C THR A 126 -0.99 -9.36 -9.51
N GLU A 127 -0.14 -8.46 -9.04
CA GLU A 127 -0.54 -7.27 -8.29
C GLU A 127 -0.71 -6.03 -9.17
N GLY A 128 -0.01 -5.98 -10.30
CA GLY A 128 -0.10 -4.89 -11.27
C GLY A 128 -1.53 -4.74 -11.83
N LEU A 129 -2.24 -5.85 -12.03
CA LEU A 129 -3.65 -5.81 -12.44
C LEU A 129 -4.54 -5.17 -11.37
N ALA A 130 -4.35 -5.53 -10.10
CA ALA A 130 -5.11 -4.94 -8.99
C ALA A 130 -4.84 -3.43 -8.86
N MET A 131 -3.57 -3.03 -8.97
CA MET A 131 -3.19 -1.62 -8.97
C MET A 131 -3.75 -0.86 -10.18
N THR A 132 -3.81 -1.50 -11.35
CA THR A 132 -4.44 -0.92 -12.55
C THR A 132 -5.92 -0.66 -12.30
N VAL A 133 -6.64 -1.61 -11.70
CA VAL A 133 -8.06 -1.42 -11.32
C VAL A 133 -8.21 -0.28 -10.31
N VAL A 134 -7.35 -0.20 -9.29
CA VAL A 134 -7.35 0.91 -8.32
C VAL A 134 -7.20 2.25 -9.03
N VAL A 135 -6.22 2.39 -9.92
CA VAL A 135 -5.98 3.62 -10.68
C VAL A 135 -7.19 3.96 -11.56
N LEU A 136 -7.73 2.99 -12.30
CA LEU A 136 -8.88 3.20 -13.19
C LEU A 136 -10.13 3.64 -12.42
N LEU A 137 -10.39 3.07 -11.24
CA LEU A 137 -11.48 3.48 -10.38
C LEU A 137 -11.31 4.92 -9.88
N TRP A 138 -10.10 5.32 -9.48
CA TRP A 138 -9.84 6.70 -9.05
C TRP A 138 -9.85 7.70 -10.20
N LEU A 139 -9.40 7.31 -11.40
CA LEU A 139 -9.55 8.12 -12.61
C LEU A 139 -11.03 8.30 -12.98
N HIS A 140 -11.84 7.24 -12.85
CA HIS A 140 -13.28 7.33 -13.04
C HIS A 140 -13.92 8.26 -11.99
N ALA A 141 -13.57 8.12 -10.71
CA ALA A 141 -14.03 9.00 -9.64
C ALA A 141 -13.66 10.46 -9.90
N TRP A 142 -12.44 10.72 -10.40
CA TRP A 142 -11.97 12.05 -10.74
C TRP A 142 -12.75 12.65 -11.92
N ARG A 143 -13.06 11.87 -12.95
CA ARG A 143 -13.93 12.29 -14.08
C ARG A 143 -15.35 12.62 -13.64
N LEU A 144 -15.84 11.98 -12.57
CA LEU A 144 -17.12 12.27 -11.95
C LEU A 144 -17.03 13.37 -10.87
N GLU A 145 -15.89 14.06 -10.78
CA GLU A 145 -15.63 15.13 -9.81
C GLU A 145 -15.85 14.72 -8.34
N GLN A 146 -15.66 13.43 -8.04
CA GLN A 146 -15.82 12.94 -6.67
C GLN A 146 -14.79 13.63 -5.75
N PRO A 147 -15.24 14.18 -4.60
CA PRO A 147 -14.37 14.89 -3.67
C PRO A 147 -13.18 14.03 -3.22
N GLY A 148 -11.97 14.57 -3.33
CA GLY A 148 -10.74 13.92 -2.85
C GLY A 148 -10.07 12.96 -3.85
N ALA A 149 -10.72 12.64 -4.98
CA ALA A 149 -10.15 11.74 -5.99
C ALA A 149 -8.79 12.22 -6.53
N GLY A 150 -8.65 13.52 -6.80
CA GLY A 150 -7.38 14.11 -7.26
C GLY A 150 -6.24 13.95 -6.26
N LEU A 151 -6.51 14.08 -4.96
CA LEU A 151 -5.51 13.89 -3.90
C LEU A 151 -5.04 12.43 -3.82
N ILE A 152 -5.97 11.47 -3.96
CA ILE A 152 -5.61 10.05 -4.02
C ILE A 152 -4.77 9.74 -5.26
N LEU A 153 -5.14 10.27 -6.42
CA LEU A 153 -4.36 10.10 -7.66
C LEU A 153 -2.95 10.69 -7.55
N ILE A 154 -2.80 11.86 -6.92
CA ILE A 154 -1.48 12.46 -6.65
C ILE A 154 -0.65 11.54 -5.73
N ALA A 155 -1.25 10.99 -4.68
CA ALA A 155 -0.56 10.06 -3.77
C ALA A 155 -0.12 8.76 -4.47
N ILE A 156 -0.99 8.19 -5.32
CA ILE A 156 -0.67 7.03 -6.15
C ILE A 156 0.44 7.39 -7.15
N GLY A 157 0.36 8.55 -7.80
CA GLY A 157 1.38 9.05 -8.73
C GLY A 157 2.75 9.18 -8.08
N ALA A 158 2.83 9.76 -6.88
CA ALA A 158 4.07 9.83 -6.11
C ALA A 158 4.65 8.42 -5.80
N SER A 159 3.79 7.47 -5.45
CA SER A 159 4.19 6.07 -5.23
C SER A 159 4.66 5.37 -6.52
N LEU A 160 4.04 5.67 -7.67
CA LEU A 160 4.48 5.15 -8.96
C LEU A 160 5.85 5.72 -9.36
N MET A 161 6.12 6.99 -9.07
CA MET A 161 7.45 7.58 -9.28
C MET A 161 8.52 6.90 -8.42
N ALA A 162 8.20 6.50 -7.19
CA ALA A 162 9.10 5.69 -6.39
C ALA A 162 9.41 4.35 -7.08
N ALA A 163 8.41 3.66 -7.64
CA ALA A 163 8.63 2.43 -8.39
C ALA A 163 9.54 2.62 -9.62
N VAL A 164 9.51 3.79 -10.27
CA VAL A 164 10.46 4.16 -11.34
C VAL A 164 11.88 4.28 -10.78
N VAL A 165 12.07 4.92 -9.61
CA VAL A 165 13.38 4.98 -8.94
C VAL A 165 13.93 3.58 -8.68
N ARG A 166 13.09 2.64 -8.24
CA ARG A 166 13.50 1.25 -8.02
C ARG A 166 14.02 0.56 -9.28
N GLY A 167 13.40 0.84 -10.43
CA GLY A 167 13.80 0.27 -11.72
C GLY A 167 15.01 0.97 -12.36
N SER A 168 15.54 2.01 -11.74
CA SER A 168 16.69 2.76 -12.23
C SER A 168 18.02 2.18 -11.72
N SER A 169 19.13 2.63 -12.31
CA SER A 169 20.49 2.39 -11.83
C SER A 169 21.03 3.56 -10.99
N LEU A 170 20.15 4.25 -10.25
CA LEU A 170 20.55 5.35 -9.38
C LEU A 170 21.25 4.80 -8.13
N HIS A 171 22.42 5.37 -7.82
CA HIS A 171 23.18 5.08 -6.63
C HIS A 171 23.72 6.39 -6.05
N VAL A 172 23.61 6.56 -4.74
CA VAL A 172 24.07 7.76 -4.02
C VAL A 172 24.86 7.33 -2.80
N THR A 173 26.09 7.82 -2.64
CA THR A 173 26.94 7.50 -1.49
C THR A 173 27.03 8.71 -0.56
N LEU A 174 26.59 8.55 0.69
CA LEU A 174 26.86 9.50 1.78
C LEU A 174 27.60 8.75 2.92
N ALA A 175 26.96 8.58 4.08
CA ALA A 175 27.48 7.76 5.18
C ALA A 175 27.27 6.25 4.92
N TRP A 176 26.26 5.91 4.10
CA TRP A 176 26.00 4.58 3.56
C TRP A 176 25.82 4.68 2.04
N GLU A 177 25.89 3.53 1.38
CA GLU A 177 25.52 3.40 -0.02
C GLU A 177 24.00 3.25 -0.13
N PHE A 178 23.35 4.21 -0.80
CA PHE A 178 21.94 4.16 -1.13
C PHE A 178 21.80 3.71 -2.58
N ASP A 179 21.48 2.43 -2.76
CA ASP A 179 21.11 1.87 -4.04
C ASP A 179 19.66 2.21 -4.41
N SER A 180 19.22 1.74 -5.58
CA SER A 180 17.86 1.98 -6.07
C SER A 180 16.78 1.40 -5.14
N THR A 181 17.08 0.37 -4.35
CA THR A 181 16.18 -0.20 -3.35
C THR A 181 16.00 0.74 -2.16
N ALA A 182 17.09 1.22 -1.58
CA ALA A 182 17.03 2.18 -0.47
C ALA A 182 16.37 3.50 -0.89
N LEU A 183 16.69 3.98 -2.10
CA LEU A 183 16.09 5.20 -2.65
C LEU A 183 14.60 5.03 -2.97
N TYR A 184 14.18 3.84 -3.42
CA TYR A 184 12.78 3.50 -3.59
C TYR A 184 11.99 3.65 -2.28
N HIS A 185 12.48 3.09 -1.16
CA HIS A 185 11.80 3.20 0.13
C HIS A 185 11.65 4.65 0.59
N LEU A 186 12.69 5.47 0.41
CA LEU A 186 12.64 6.91 0.71
C LEU A 186 11.63 7.64 -0.18
N ALA A 187 11.65 7.39 -1.49
CA ALA A 187 10.73 8.00 -2.45
C ALA A 187 9.27 7.57 -2.22
N GLN A 188 9.05 6.40 -1.61
CA GLN A 188 7.72 5.90 -1.26
C GLN A 188 7.09 6.68 -0.08
N MET A 189 7.90 7.23 0.84
CA MET A 189 7.40 7.91 2.05
C MET A 189 6.49 9.12 1.74
N PRO A 190 6.85 10.05 0.84
CA PRO A 190 5.94 11.10 0.40
C PRO A 190 4.60 10.57 -0.13
N GLY A 191 4.62 9.47 -0.89
CA GLY A 191 3.41 8.81 -1.40
C GLY A 191 2.50 8.32 -0.28
N ILE A 192 3.05 7.67 0.74
CA ILE A 192 2.31 7.20 1.92
C ILE A 192 1.74 8.39 2.73
N ILE A 193 2.52 9.45 2.93
CA ILE A 193 2.07 10.66 3.65
C ILE A 193 0.89 11.30 2.91
N LEU A 194 1.01 11.48 1.59
CA LEU A 194 -0.04 12.06 0.76
C LEU A 194 -1.30 11.18 0.78
N LEU A 195 -1.14 9.85 0.73
CA LEU A 195 -2.25 8.91 0.80
C LEU A 195 -2.97 9.02 2.15
N TYR A 196 -2.23 9.09 3.26
CA TYR A 196 -2.79 9.29 4.60
C TYR A 196 -3.61 10.59 4.68
N VAL A 197 -3.05 11.70 4.19
CA VAL A 197 -3.74 13.00 4.16
C VAL A 197 -5.01 12.94 3.31
N ALA A 198 -4.94 12.29 2.15
CA ALA A 198 -6.08 12.11 1.27
C ALA A 198 -7.20 11.30 1.95
N VAL A 199 -6.86 10.18 2.58
CA VAL A 199 -7.82 9.32 3.30
C VAL A 199 -8.49 10.07 4.45
N LYS A 200 -7.75 10.83 5.28
CA LYS A 200 -8.39 11.63 6.35
C LYS A 200 -9.42 12.62 5.81
N ARG A 201 -9.15 13.23 4.65
CA ARG A 201 -10.06 14.19 4.03
C ARG A 201 -11.30 13.53 3.43
N LEU A 202 -11.23 12.24 3.08
CA LEU A 202 -12.41 11.47 2.65
C LEU A 202 -13.40 11.30 3.81
N GLY A 203 -12.92 10.91 5.00
CA GLY A 203 -13.79 10.69 6.17
C GLY A 203 -14.49 11.96 6.68
N GLN A 204 -13.81 13.12 6.63
CA GLN A 204 -14.36 14.39 7.13
C GLN A 204 -15.54 14.94 6.30
N ARG A 205 -15.80 14.41 5.10
CA ARG A 205 -16.82 14.93 4.18
C ARG A 205 -18.09 14.08 4.12
N SER A 206 -18.13 12.93 4.79
CA SER A 206 -19.38 12.22 5.04
C SER A 206 -20.19 13.05 6.04
N PRO A 207 -21.41 13.54 5.72
CA PRO A 207 -22.21 14.25 6.68
C PRO A 207 -22.49 13.30 7.85
N SER A 208 -22.04 13.65 9.05
CA SER A 208 -22.45 12.94 10.24
C SER A 208 -23.98 12.95 10.29
N LEU A 209 -24.61 11.78 10.33
CA LEU A 209 -26.07 11.64 10.45
C LEU A 209 -26.63 12.35 11.71
N SER A 210 -25.77 12.81 12.61
CA SER A 210 -26.10 13.67 13.75
C SER A 210 -26.54 15.09 13.35
N THR A 211 -26.03 15.67 12.26
CA THR A 211 -26.39 17.03 11.82
C THR A 211 -27.74 17.10 11.12
N LEU A 212 -28.20 16.01 10.50
CA LEU A 212 -29.52 15.95 9.83
C LEU A 212 -30.68 15.80 10.82
N ARG A 213 -30.45 15.25 12.03
CA ARG A 213 -31.49 15.11 13.06
C ARG A 213 -31.83 16.39 13.81
N GLN A 214 -30.96 17.40 13.80
CA GLN A 214 -31.22 18.67 14.46
C GLN A 214 -31.93 19.69 13.55
N SER A 215 -31.87 19.53 12.23
CA SER A 215 -32.48 20.48 11.29
C SER A 215 -33.98 20.27 11.04
N THR A 216 -34.56 19.14 11.47
CA THR A 216 -36.00 18.85 11.30
C THR A 216 -36.82 19.09 12.57
N ALA A 217 -36.25 19.78 13.57
CA ALA A 217 -36.88 20.04 14.87
C ALA A 217 -37.25 21.52 15.09
N HIS A 218 -37.35 22.32 14.03
CA HIS A 218 -37.79 23.71 14.08
C HIS A 218 -38.95 23.97 13.13
#